data_AF-A0A8J6UHP1-F1
#
_entry.id   AF-A0A8J6UHP1-F1
#
_cell.length_a   1.000
_cell.length_b   1.000
_cell.length_c   1.000
_cell.angle_alpha   90.00
_cell.angle_beta   90.00
_cell.angle_gamma   90.00
#
_symmetry.space_group_name_H-M   'P 1'
#
loop_
_entity.id
_entity.type
_entity.pdbx_description
1 polymer ?
#
loop_
_entity_poly.entity_id
_entity_poly.type
_entity_poly.pdbx_seq_one_letter_code
_entity_poly.pdbx_strand_id
1 'polypeptide(L)' 'MEFRFLTVIDEAPQQLIEVKLSDTRASRSLHYFHHKYGIPAVQIVKNLPTERMSGNLQVLKILDYLKKLQM' A
#
# COMPACT_ATOMS: atom_id res chain seq x y z
N MET A 1 -11.51 4.97 10.34
CA MET A 1 -10.53 4.19 9.56
C MET A 1 -9.88 5.14 8.57
N GLU A 2 -8.58 5.05 8.37
CA GLU A 2 -7.82 5.97 7.50
C GLU A 2 -6.75 5.21 6.70
N PHE A 3 -6.28 5.85 5.63
CA PHE A 3 -5.10 5.48 4.86
C PHE A 3 -4.32 6.77 4.56
N ARG A 4 -3.02 6.66 4.27
CA ARG A 4 -2.14 7.85 4.14
C ARG A 4 -2.22 8.56 2.80
N PHE A 5 -2.23 7.83 1.69
CA PHE A 5 -2.25 8.45 0.35
C PHE A 5 -3.15 7.69 -0.62
N LEU A 6 -3.69 8.44 -1.58
CA LEU A 6 -4.33 7.92 -2.79
C LEU A 6 -3.62 8.55 -3.99
N THR A 7 -3.13 7.74 -4.92
CA THR A 7 -2.63 8.25 -6.21
C THR A 7 -3.79 8.36 -7.19
N VAL A 8 -3.74 9.41 -8.02
CA VAL A 8 -4.76 9.72 -9.02
C VAL A 8 -4.06 10.07 -10.32
N ILE A 9 -4.52 9.51 -11.43
CA ILE A 9 -4.09 9.85 -12.79
C ILE A 9 -5.36 10.16 -13.57
N ASP A 10 -5.41 11.30 -14.26
CA ASP A 10 -6.58 11.73 -15.04
C ASP A 10 -7.89 11.62 -14.26
N GLU A 11 -7.90 12.12 -13.02
CA GLU A 11 -9.04 12.08 -12.08
C GLU A 11 -9.47 10.67 -11.63
N ALA A 12 -8.85 9.61 -12.13
CA ALA A 12 -9.14 8.23 -11.76
C ALA A 12 -8.21 7.72 -10.64
N PRO A 13 -8.76 7.23 -9.50
CA PRO A 13 -7.97 6.61 -8.44
C PRO A 13 -7.18 5.39 -8.92
N GLN A 14 -5.86 5.38 -8.67
CA GLN A 14 -4.97 4.32 -9.14
C GLN A 14 -4.51 3.38 -8.02
N GLN A 15 -4.11 3.93 -6.87
CA GLN A 15 -3.57 3.12 -5.78
C GLN A 15 -3.77 3.76 -4.41
N LEU A 16 -4.25 2.95 -3.46
CA LEU A 16 -4.27 3.28 -2.04
C LEU A 16 -2.93 2.90 -1.40
N ILE A 17 -2.33 3.81 -0.66
CA ILE A 17 -1.01 3.62 -0.06
C ILE A 17 -1.08 3.87 1.44
N GLU A 18 -0.60 2.89 2.20
CA GLU A 18 -0.35 3.01 3.63
C GLU A 18 1.15 2.89 3.90
N VAL A 19 1.77 3.91 4.51
CA VAL A 19 3.22 3.92 4.78
C VAL A 19 3.49 3.74 6.26
N LYS A 20 4.17 2.68 6.68
CA LYS A 20 4.48 2.43 8.11
C LYS A 20 5.99 2.37 8.34
N LEU A 21 6.40 2.73 9.56
CA LEU A 21 7.81 2.58 9.96
C LEU A 21 8.19 1.10 10.14
N SER A 22 7.43 0.38 10.99
CA SER A 22 7.78 -1.00 11.40
C SER A 22 6.61 -1.97 11.53
N ASP A 23 5.35 -1.51 11.65
CA ASP A 23 4.22 -2.44 11.80
C ASP A 23 3.97 -3.16 10.48
N THR A 24 4.38 -4.44 10.45
CA THR A 24 4.33 -5.26 9.24
C THR A 24 2.95 -5.86 9.01
N ARG A 25 2.05 -5.84 10.00
CA ARG A 25 0.70 -6.40 9.83
C ARG A 25 -0.06 -5.58 8.79
N ALA A 26 -0.73 -6.28 7.89
CA ALA A 26 -1.57 -5.63 6.88
C ALA A 26 -2.63 -4.76 7.57
N SER A 27 -2.73 -3.50 7.16
CA SER A 27 -3.69 -2.55 7.70
C SER A 27 -5.12 -2.99 7.40
N ARG A 28 -5.94 -3.15 8.46
CA ARG A 28 -7.38 -3.42 8.34
C ARG A 28 -8.10 -2.29 7.62
N SER A 29 -7.73 -1.04 7.89
CA SER A 29 -8.30 0.13 7.20
C SER A 29 -8.01 0.07 5.70
N LEU A 30 -6.76 -0.25 5.34
CA LEU A 30 -6.38 -0.35 3.93
C LEU A 30 -7.13 -1.49 3.24
N HIS A 31 -7.29 -2.63 3.91
CA HIS A 31 -8.09 -3.75 3.40
C HIS A 31 -9.56 -3.38 3.22
N TYR A 32 -10.15 -2.64 4.16
CA TYR A 32 -11.52 -2.14 4.05
C TYR A 32 -11.70 -1.25 2.82
N PHE A 33 -10.81 -0.29 2.61
CA PHE A 33 -10.91 0.64 1.48
C PHE A 33 -10.64 -0.03 0.13
N HIS A 34 -9.66 -0.93 0.07
CA HIS A 34 -9.42 -1.79 -1.09
C HIS A 34 -10.67 -2.55 -1.49
N HIS A 35 -11.30 -3.26 -0.54
CA HIS A 35 -12.49 -4.05 -0.81
C HIS A 35 -13.71 -3.18 -1.16
N LYS A 36 -13.89 -2.05 -0.48
CA LYS A 36 -15.05 -1.16 -0.69
C LYS A 36 -15.04 -0.49 -2.05
N TYR A 37 -13.87 -0.06 -2.52
CA TYR A 37 -13.75 0.75 -3.72
C TYR A 37 -13.13 0.01 -4.91
N GLY A 38 -12.64 -1.22 -4.73
CA GLY A 38 -11.97 -1.99 -5.78
C GLY A 38 -10.62 -1.41 -6.22
N ILE A 39 -10.09 -0.42 -5.50
CA ILE A 39 -8.85 0.26 -5.85
C ILE A 39 -7.65 -0.57 -5.37
N PRO A 40 -6.64 -0.83 -6.21
CA PRO A 40 -5.41 -1.51 -5.80
C PRO A 40 -4.79 -0.88 -4.54
N ALA A 41 -4.29 -1.70 -3.64
CA ALA A 41 -3.76 -1.21 -2.36
C ALA A 41 -2.41 -1.81 -2.02
N VAL A 42 -1.53 -0.97 -1.45
CA VAL A 42 -0.19 -1.35 -1.02
C VAL A 42 0.11 -0.78 0.36
N GLN A 43 0.68 -1.61 1.23
CA GLN A 43 1.29 -1.16 2.47
C GLN A 43 2.81 -1.16 2.30
N ILE A 44 3.42 0.00 2.42
CA ILE A 44 4.86 0.19 2.34
C ILE A 44 5.40 0.25 3.76
N VAL A 45 6.40 -0.58 4.08
CA VAL A 45 6.99 -0.63 5.42
C VAL A 45 8.50 -0.45 5.33
N LYS A 46 9.07 0.51 6.08
CA LYS A 46 10.52 0.78 6.05
C LYS A 46 11.31 -0.40 6.60
N ASN A 47 10.96 -0.88 7.78
CA ASN A 47 11.67 -1.97 8.48
C ASN A 47 11.00 -3.32 8.25
N LEU A 48 10.70 -3.65 6.98
CA LEU A 48 10.08 -4.92 6.63
C LEU A 48 11.16 -6.00 6.45
N PRO A 49 11.09 -7.16 7.13
CA PRO A 49 12.06 -8.24 6.92
C PRO A 49 12.00 -8.79 5.49
N THR A 50 10.79 -9.14 5.07
CA THR A 50 10.51 -9.76 3.76
C THR A 50 9.20 -9.21 3.20
N GLU A 51 9.21 -8.88 1.91
CA GLU A 51 7.99 -8.52 1.18
C GLU A 51 7.05 -9.71 1.10
N ARG A 52 5.75 -9.45 1.08
CA ARG A 52 4.74 -10.52 1.00
C ARG A 52 3.41 -10.03 0.48
N MET A 53 2.60 -10.99 0.05
CA MET A 53 1.17 -10.83 -0.12
C MET A 53 0.45 -11.16 1.19
N SER A 54 -0.52 -10.34 1.57
CA SER A 54 -1.46 -10.61 2.66
C SER A 54 -2.87 -10.57 2.08
N GLY A 55 -3.37 -11.73 1.63
CA GLY A 55 -4.54 -11.78 0.76
C GLY A 55 -4.24 -11.06 -0.56
N ASN A 56 -5.06 -10.07 -0.91
CA ASN A 56 -4.89 -9.24 -2.12
C ASN A 56 -4.04 -7.99 -1.88
N LEU A 57 -3.48 -7.82 -0.67
CA LEU A 57 -2.72 -6.64 -0.28
C LEU A 57 -1.22 -6.89 -0.37
N GLN A 58 -0.52 -6.04 -1.11
CA GLN A 58 0.94 -6.06 -1.17
C GLN A 58 1.53 -5.37 0.06
N VAL A 59 2.48 -6.03 0.73
CA VAL A 59 3.30 -5.43 1.80
C VAL A 59 4.74 -5.38 1.31
N LEU A 60 5.22 -4.18 0.99
CA LEU A 60 6.49 -3.95 0.30
C LEU A 60 7.49 -3.16 1.15
N LYS A 61 8.78 -3.31 0.85
CA LYS A 61 9.84 -2.46 1.40
C LYS A 61 9.78 -1.09 0.73
N ILE A 62 10.04 -0.04 1.50
CA ILE A 62 10.01 1.33 0.97
C ILE A 62 10.99 1.56 -0.18
N LEU A 63 12.21 1.03 -0.07
CA LEU A 63 13.22 1.21 -1.10
C LEU A 63 12.84 0.48 -2.40
N ASP A 64 12.27 -0.72 -2.29
CA ASP A 64 11.87 -1.51 -3.45
C ASP A 64 10.64 -0.92 -4.14
N TYR A 65 9.71 -0.32 -3.37
CA TYR A 65 8.62 0.47 -3.92
C TYR A 65 9.12 1.74 -4.64
N LEU A 66 9.99 2.53 -4.02
CA LEU A 66 10.49 3.78 -4.62
C LEU A 66 11.28 3.53 -5.92
N LYS A 67 12.07 2.45 -6.00
CA LYS A 67 12.77 2.07 -7.23
C LYS A 67 11.82 1.82 -8.41
N LYS A 68 10.63 1.27 -8.16
CA LYS A 68 9.61 1.03 -9.19
C LYS A 68 8.97 2.32 -9.72
N LEU A 69 9.06 3.42 -8.98
CA LEU A 69 8.51 4.72 -9.39
C LEU A 69 9.46 5.56 -10.24
N GLN A 70 10.75 5.24 -10.27
CA GLN A 70 11.76 6.01 -11.02
C GLN A 70 11.94 5.55 -12.48
N MET A 71 10.99 4.79 -13.00
CA MET A 71 11.01 4.27 -14.38
C MET A 71 10.20 5.16 -15.31
#